data_AF-A0A831K4N0-F1
#
_entry.id   AF-A0A831K4N0-F1
#
_cell.length_a   1.000
_cell.length_b   1.000
_cell.length_c   1.000
_cell.angle_alpha   90.00
_cell.angle_beta   90.00
_cell.angle_gamma   90.00
#
_symmetry.space_group_name_H-M   'P 1'
#
loop_
_entity.id
_entity.type
_entity.pdbx_description
1 polymer ?
#
loop_
_entity_poly.entity_id
_entity_poly.type
_entity_poly.pdbx_seq_one_letter_code
_entity_poly.pdbx_strand_id
1 'polypeptide(L)'
;LEQLLNADDSRECASILAEFYLPARESVYCKDIFREFNLFGGYPEFIRRKGPQDRKDWLSSYHQTYLETDLRQLVELRNPESFDMFEKMFVQRVGNLMNISELARDCGLSADTIRRFIGYYRQLFIAWQAKPYHTNLGKRMMKMSKYYFYDTGLLRSVLSDFSTMSGSFFENTVLTEVNKILGFNGGRRELYFSRTATGVEADGFLTSDNGKIPLFLEVKQAEKMRRQDIKHLKKYVTEAESGIGLLINNGSALEQADDRIWAVPASWLFY
;
A
#
# COMPACT_ATOMS: atom_id res chain seq x y z
N LEU A 1 -7.78 -9.30 -10.00
CA LEU A 1 -7.56 -9.69 -8.59
C LEU A 1 -8.74 -10.49 -8.04
N GLU A 2 -9.98 -9.99 -8.12
CA GLU A 2 -11.17 -10.72 -7.66
C GLU A 2 -11.29 -12.15 -8.23
N GLN A 3 -11.10 -12.32 -9.54
CA GLN A 3 -11.11 -13.66 -10.15
C GLN A 3 -10.05 -14.59 -9.54
N LEU A 4 -8.86 -14.06 -9.21
CA LEU A 4 -7.80 -14.85 -8.56
C LEU A 4 -8.16 -15.23 -7.13
N LEU A 5 -8.89 -14.36 -6.43
CA LEU A 5 -9.36 -14.62 -5.07
C LEU A 5 -10.45 -15.68 -5.02
N ASN A 6 -11.24 -15.80 -6.08
CA ASN A 6 -12.33 -16.76 -6.21
C ASN A 6 -11.90 -18.09 -6.85
N ALA A 7 -10.65 -18.19 -7.33
CA ALA A 7 -10.16 -19.39 -7.98
C ALA A 7 -10.10 -20.60 -7.03
N ASP A 8 -10.36 -21.78 -7.57
CA ASP A 8 -10.37 -23.05 -6.86
C ASP A 8 -8.96 -23.63 -6.68
N ASP A 9 -8.09 -23.44 -7.67
CA ASP A 9 -6.69 -23.87 -7.63
C ASP A 9 -5.72 -22.94 -8.38
N SER A 10 -4.43 -23.25 -8.27
CA SER A 10 -3.36 -22.45 -8.89
C SER A 10 -3.34 -22.53 -10.43
N ARG A 11 -3.92 -23.58 -11.04
CA ARG A 11 -4.01 -23.71 -12.50
C ARG A 11 -5.08 -22.77 -13.04
N GLU A 12 -6.21 -22.65 -12.35
CA GLU A 12 -7.24 -21.67 -12.68
C GLU A 12 -6.69 -20.24 -12.59
N CYS A 13 -5.93 -19.91 -11.53
CA CYS A 13 -5.22 -18.63 -11.44
C CYS A 13 -4.30 -18.38 -12.65
N ALA A 14 -3.55 -19.39 -13.08
CA ALA A 14 -2.69 -19.28 -14.25
C ALA A 14 -3.49 -19.05 -15.55
N SER A 15 -4.65 -19.72 -15.71
CA SER A 15 -5.55 -19.49 -16.86
C SER A 15 -6.11 -18.07 -16.86
N ILE A 16 -6.61 -17.61 -15.71
CA ILE A 16 -7.12 -16.24 -15.54
C ILE A 16 -6.05 -15.22 -15.93
N LEU A 17 -4.81 -15.39 -15.47
CA LEU A 17 -3.71 -14.49 -15.80
C LEU A 17 -3.29 -14.61 -17.27
N ALA A 18 -3.22 -15.81 -17.83
CA ALA A 18 -2.85 -16.01 -19.23
C ALA A 18 -3.86 -15.41 -20.21
N GLU A 19 -5.15 -15.44 -19.86
CA GLU A 19 -6.25 -14.92 -20.69
C GLU A 19 -6.53 -13.44 -20.45
N PHE A 20 -6.05 -12.86 -19.34
CA PHE A 20 -6.31 -11.48 -19.01
C PHE A 20 -5.64 -10.54 -20.02
N TYR A 21 -6.46 -9.71 -20.66
CA TYR A 21 -6.00 -8.69 -21.60
C TYR A 21 -6.69 -7.37 -21.32
N LEU A 22 -5.89 -6.32 -21.10
CA LEU A 22 -6.37 -4.95 -21.06
C LEU A 22 -6.03 -4.28 -22.40
N PRO A 23 -7.01 -3.74 -23.14
CA PRO A 23 -6.71 -3.13 -24.43
C PRO A 23 -5.83 -1.88 -24.28
N ALA A 24 -5.05 -1.59 -25.33
CA ALA A 24 -4.00 -0.58 -25.27
C ALA A 24 -4.50 0.81 -24.86
N ARG A 25 -5.71 1.20 -25.29
CA ARG A 25 -6.32 2.48 -24.95
C ARG A 25 -6.59 2.59 -23.44
N GLU A 26 -7.19 1.56 -22.87
CA GLU A 26 -7.50 1.46 -21.44
C GLU A 26 -6.21 1.37 -20.62
N SER A 27 -5.20 0.63 -21.10
CA SER A 27 -3.88 0.56 -20.45
C SER A 27 -3.18 1.93 -20.37
N VAL A 28 -3.21 2.72 -21.45
CA VAL A 28 -2.68 4.10 -21.45
C VAL A 28 -3.48 4.99 -20.50
N TYR A 29 -4.81 4.92 -20.55
CA TYR A 29 -5.68 5.68 -19.66
C TYR A 29 -5.40 5.39 -18.17
N CYS A 30 -5.28 4.11 -17.81
CA CYS A 30 -4.94 3.69 -16.46
C CYS A 30 -3.56 4.19 -16.02
N LYS A 31 -2.57 4.23 -16.93
CA LYS A 31 -1.24 4.78 -16.65
C LYS A 31 -1.28 6.27 -16.35
N ASP A 32 -2.09 7.03 -17.07
CA ASP A 32 -2.24 8.47 -16.83
C ASP A 32 -2.94 8.73 -15.50
N ILE A 33 -4.03 8.01 -15.18
CA ILE A 33 -4.68 8.10 -13.86
C ILE A 33 -3.68 7.73 -12.76
N PHE A 34 -2.98 6.61 -12.91
CA PHE A 34 -2.00 6.15 -11.93
C PHE A 34 -0.92 7.22 -11.68
N ARG A 35 -0.43 7.88 -12.72
CA ARG A 35 0.56 8.97 -12.59
C ARG A 35 -0.02 10.16 -11.83
N GLU A 36 -1.22 10.61 -12.19
CA GLU A 36 -1.87 11.74 -11.55
C GLU A 36 -2.19 11.46 -10.07
N PHE A 37 -2.75 10.29 -9.77
CA PHE A 37 -3.04 9.85 -8.41
C PHE A 37 -1.76 9.81 -7.56
N ASN A 38 -0.68 9.27 -8.10
CA ASN A 38 0.62 9.22 -7.41
C ASN A 38 1.20 10.59 -7.05
N LEU A 39 0.87 11.62 -7.81
CA LEU A 39 1.35 12.99 -7.58
C LEU A 39 0.41 13.79 -6.67
N PHE A 40 -0.89 13.67 -6.88
CA PHE A 40 -1.88 14.56 -6.27
C PHE A 40 -2.92 13.84 -5.42
N GLY A 41 -3.03 12.52 -5.50
CA GLY A 41 -4.10 11.76 -4.85
C GLY A 41 -5.39 11.72 -5.66
N GLY A 42 -6.46 11.28 -5.02
CA GLY A 42 -7.77 11.02 -5.63
C GLY A 42 -8.90 11.94 -5.15
N TYR A 43 -8.60 13.05 -4.47
CA TYR A 43 -9.65 13.94 -3.97
C TYR A 43 -10.54 14.47 -5.11
N PRO A 44 -11.88 14.42 -4.98
CA PRO A 44 -12.81 14.86 -6.03
C PRO A 44 -12.63 16.31 -6.47
N GLU A 45 -12.11 17.16 -5.60
CA GLU A 45 -11.85 18.58 -5.89
C GLU A 45 -10.89 18.77 -7.09
N PHE A 46 -10.03 17.79 -7.39
CA PHE A 46 -9.12 17.84 -8.54
C PHE A 46 -9.81 17.73 -9.90
N ILE A 47 -11.09 17.35 -9.93
CA ILE A 47 -11.93 17.46 -11.13
C ILE A 47 -12.09 18.93 -11.53
N ARG A 48 -12.17 19.83 -10.54
CA ARG A 48 -12.37 21.27 -10.75
C ARG A 48 -11.05 22.04 -10.83
N ARG A 49 -9.99 21.54 -10.19
CA ARG A 49 -8.65 22.14 -10.16
C ARG A 49 -7.74 21.53 -11.22
N LYS A 50 -7.47 22.27 -12.30
CA LYS A 50 -6.73 21.76 -13.47
C LYS A 50 -5.21 21.95 -13.38
N GLY A 51 -4.74 22.88 -12.55
CA GLY A 51 -3.31 23.22 -12.43
C GLY A 51 -2.59 22.44 -11.33
N PRO A 52 -1.38 21.91 -11.58
CA PRO A 52 -0.56 21.27 -10.56
C PRO A 52 -0.35 22.11 -9.31
N GLN A 53 -0.12 23.42 -9.46
CA GLN A 53 0.10 24.33 -8.33
C GLN A 53 -1.17 24.50 -7.49
N ASP A 54 -2.32 24.74 -8.13
CA ASP A 54 -3.61 24.89 -7.46
C ASP A 54 -3.99 23.62 -6.66
N ARG A 55 -3.70 22.43 -7.19
CA ARG A 55 -3.89 21.17 -6.45
C ARG A 55 -2.97 21.06 -5.23
N LYS A 56 -1.70 21.46 -5.35
CA LYS A 56 -0.75 21.47 -4.22
C LYS A 56 -1.19 22.46 -3.14
N ASP A 57 -1.55 23.66 -3.53
CA ASP A 57 -2.01 24.71 -2.61
C ASP A 57 -3.28 24.26 -1.87
N TRP A 58 -4.20 23.62 -2.58
CA TRP A 58 -5.39 23.03 -1.98
C TRP A 58 -5.05 21.90 -1.00
N LEU A 59 -4.16 20.96 -1.37
CA LEU A 59 -3.74 19.87 -0.49
C LEU A 59 -3.06 20.37 0.79
N SER A 60 -2.17 21.36 0.67
CA SER A 60 -1.52 22.00 1.82
C SER A 60 -2.54 22.69 2.72
N SER A 61 -3.50 23.42 2.13
CA SER A 61 -4.58 24.07 2.86
C SER A 61 -5.49 23.05 3.54
N TYR A 62 -5.84 21.95 2.86
CA TYR A 62 -6.69 20.88 3.38
C TYR A 62 -6.01 20.16 4.55
N HIS A 63 -4.72 19.84 4.43
CA HIS A 63 -3.91 19.32 5.54
C HIS A 63 -3.95 20.24 6.76
N GLN A 64 -3.66 21.54 6.58
CA GLN A 64 -3.59 22.50 7.68
C GLN A 64 -4.95 22.78 8.33
N THR A 65 -6.03 22.79 7.54
CA THR A 65 -7.36 23.21 8.05
C THR A 65 -8.21 22.06 8.55
N TYR A 66 -8.13 20.90 7.92
CA TYR A 66 -9.01 19.76 8.21
C TYR A 66 -8.33 18.75 9.13
N LEU A 67 -7.12 18.31 8.76
CA LEU A 67 -6.43 17.27 9.51
C LEU A 67 -5.86 17.79 10.81
N GLU A 68 -5.16 18.93 10.77
CA GLU A 68 -4.65 19.50 12.01
C GLU A 68 -5.78 19.91 12.94
N THR A 69 -6.88 20.48 12.45
CA THR A 69 -7.98 20.93 13.33
C THR A 69 -8.72 19.76 13.97
N ASP A 70 -9.14 18.75 13.20
CA ASP A 70 -9.89 17.61 13.74
C ASP A 70 -9.00 16.75 14.63
N LEU A 71 -7.73 16.53 14.25
CA LEU A 71 -6.78 15.78 15.08
C LEU A 71 -6.35 16.56 16.34
N ARG A 72 -6.19 17.89 16.28
CA ARG A 72 -5.91 18.76 17.45
C ARG A 72 -7.10 18.94 18.38
N GLN A 73 -8.32 18.71 17.92
CA GLN A 73 -9.48 18.68 18.80
C GLN A 73 -9.62 17.32 19.49
N LEU A 74 -9.32 16.22 18.79
CA LEU A 74 -9.37 14.86 19.34
C LEU A 74 -8.23 14.57 20.31
N VAL A 75 -7.06 15.13 20.02
CA VAL A 75 -5.91 15.13 20.91
C VAL A 75 -5.91 16.48 21.59
N GLU A 76 -6.18 16.60 22.89
CA GLU A 76 -5.93 17.84 23.64
C GLU A 76 -4.43 18.22 23.54
N LEU A 77 -4.03 18.83 22.42
CA LEU A 77 -2.63 18.91 22.00
C LEU A 77 -1.94 19.97 22.83
N ARG A 78 -1.40 19.53 23.97
CA ARG A 78 -0.53 20.35 24.81
C ARG A 78 0.76 20.76 24.09
N ASN A 79 1.16 20.04 23.04
CA ASN A 79 2.36 20.31 22.26
C ASN A 79 2.13 20.08 20.74
N PRO A 80 1.79 21.16 19.98
CA PRO A 80 1.60 21.09 18.53
C PRO A 80 2.87 20.73 17.74
N GLU A 81 4.06 21.13 18.21
CA GLU A 81 5.33 20.88 17.52
C GLU A 81 5.68 19.38 17.51
N SER A 82 5.47 18.70 18.65
CA SER A 82 5.64 17.24 18.73
C SER A 82 4.67 16.48 17.83
N PHE A 83 3.48 17.04 17.57
CA PHE A 83 2.52 16.43 16.65
C PHE A 83 2.95 16.58 15.19
N ASP A 84 3.32 17.78 14.76
CA ASP A 84 3.87 18.02 13.40
C ASP A 84 5.09 17.12 13.13
N MET A 85 5.99 16.97 14.11
CA MET A 85 7.11 16.04 14.03
C MET A 85 6.63 14.60 13.88
N PHE A 86 5.64 14.17 14.67
CA PHE A 86 5.04 12.85 14.53
C PHE A 86 4.49 12.60 13.13
N GLU A 87 3.72 13.53 12.56
CA GLU A 87 3.09 13.37 11.24
C GLU A 87 4.14 13.15 10.16
N LYS A 88 5.16 14.02 10.12
CA LYS A 88 6.29 13.91 9.18
C LYS A 88 7.02 12.57 9.34
N MET A 89 7.33 12.20 10.57
CA MET A 89 8.06 10.97 10.88
C MET A 89 7.24 9.69 10.63
N PHE A 90 5.92 9.77 10.76
CA PHE A 90 4.99 8.68 10.47
C PHE A 90 4.88 8.47 8.96
N VAL A 91 4.70 9.55 8.19
CA VAL A 91 4.65 9.52 6.72
C VAL A 91 5.97 9.06 6.11
N GLN A 92 7.11 9.55 6.61
CA GLN A 92 8.43 9.12 6.11
C GLN A 92 8.68 7.62 6.27
N ARG A 93 8.03 6.98 7.25
CA ARG A 93 8.13 5.54 7.53
C ARG A 93 7.03 4.71 6.85
N VAL A 94 6.29 5.27 5.90
CA VAL A 94 5.31 4.53 5.09
C VAL A 94 5.92 3.26 4.48
N GLY A 95 5.20 2.14 4.56
CA GLY A 95 5.67 0.83 4.07
C GLY A 95 6.81 0.18 4.86
N ASN A 96 7.36 0.85 5.88
CA ASN A 96 8.38 0.29 6.75
C ASN A 96 7.79 -0.25 8.05
N LEU A 97 8.53 -1.15 8.71
CA LEU A 97 8.16 -1.64 10.04
C LEU A 97 8.19 -0.49 11.05
N MET A 98 7.05 -0.24 11.68
CA MET A 98 6.90 0.88 12.61
C MET A 98 7.31 0.47 14.03
N ASN A 99 8.46 0.98 14.48
CA ASN A 99 8.87 0.90 15.87
C ASN A 99 8.27 2.06 16.67
N ILE A 100 7.17 1.79 17.39
CA ILE A 100 6.45 2.79 18.19
C ILE A 100 7.33 3.42 19.27
N SER A 101 8.24 2.66 19.88
CA SER A 101 9.11 3.16 20.94
C SER A 101 10.18 4.11 20.41
N GLU A 102 10.68 3.85 19.20
CA GLU A 102 11.61 4.73 18.50
C GLU A 102 10.91 6.03 18.08
N LEU A 103 9.75 5.93 17.41
CA LEU A 103 8.97 7.09 17.00
C LEU A 103 8.58 7.97 18.20
N ALA A 104 8.20 7.36 19.32
CA ALA A 104 7.90 8.07 20.56
C ALA A 104 9.10 8.87 21.09
N ARG A 105 10.29 8.25 21.10
CA ARG A 105 11.53 8.89 21.54
C ARG A 105 11.87 10.09 20.64
N ASP A 106 11.80 9.91 19.33
CA ASP A 106 12.17 10.93 18.36
C ASP A 106 11.23 12.15 18.42
N CYS A 107 9.94 11.93 18.68
CA CYS A 107 8.95 13.01 18.82
C CYS A 107 8.89 13.64 20.23
N GLY A 108 9.61 13.08 21.21
CA GLY A 108 9.52 13.51 22.61
C GLY A 108 8.16 13.19 23.26
N LEU A 109 7.48 12.12 22.80
CA LEU A 109 6.15 11.71 23.25
C LEU A 109 6.18 10.35 23.94
N SER A 110 5.11 10.00 24.65
CA SER A 110 4.95 8.64 25.17
C SER A 110 4.53 7.68 24.06
N ALA A 111 4.91 6.40 24.18
CA ALA A 111 4.47 5.36 23.25
C ALA A 111 2.93 5.20 23.19
N ASP A 112 2.23 5.48 24.31
CA ASP A 112 0.77 5.51 24.34
C ASP A 112 0.19 6.62 23.45
N THR A 113 0.75 7.83 23.55
CA THR A 113 0.35 8.96 22.72
C THR A 113 0.56 8.66 21.22
N ILE A 114 1.71 8.09 20.85
CA ILE A 114 1.95 7.68 19.45
C ILE A 114 0.93 6.65 18.96
N ARG A 115 0.60 5.62 19.77
CA ARG A 115 -0.43 4.64 19.41
C ARG A 115 -1.79 5.29 19.22
N ARG A 116 -2.13 6.25 20.08
CA ARG A 116 -3.37 7.01 20.00
C ARG A 116 -3.43 7.84 18.71
N PHE A 117 -2.34 8.52 18.33
CA PHE A 117 -2.28 9.29 17.08
C PHE A 117 -2.44 8.42 15.84
N ILE A 118 -1.70 7.31 15.77
CA ILE A 118 -1.86 6.32 14.69
C ILE A 118 -3.30 5.77 14.68
N GLY A 119 -3.90 5.57 15.86
CA GLY A 119 -5.30 5.19 16.02
C GLY A 119 -6.26 6.18 15.37
N TYR A 120 -6.09 7.48 15.59
CA TYR A 120 -6.91 8.52 14.96
C TYR A 120 -6.74 8.55 13.44
N TYR A 121 -5.50 8.46 12.94
CA TYR A 121 -5.23 8.36 11.51
C TYR A 121 -5.99 7.20 10.84
N ARG A 122 -6.15 6.08 11.56
CA ARG A 122 -6.92 4.94 11.08
C ARG A 122 -8.43 5.13 11.19
N GLN A 123 -8.92 5.70 12.28
CA GLN A 123 -10.34 5.97 12.50
C GLN A 123 -10.90 6.98 11.49
N LEU A 124 -10.07 7.94 11.07
CA LEU A 124 -10.41 8.95 10.07
C LEU A 124 -10.18 8.46 8.62
N PHE A 125 -9.84 7.19 8.41
CA PHE A 125 -9.55 6.62 7.09
C PHE A 125 -8.45 7.38 6.32
N ILE A 126 -7.44 7.88 7.03
CA ILE A 126 -6.25 8.50 6.44
C ILE A 126 -5.18 7.44 6.21
N ALA A 127 -5.00 6.55 7.18
CA ALA A 127 -4.06 5.44 7.13
C ALA A 127 -4.73 4.10 7.42
N TRP A 128 -4.10 3.02 6.96
CA TRP A 128 -4.47 1.65 7.29
C TRP A 128 -3.24 0.85 7.73
N GLN A 129 -3.49 -0.23 8.48
CA GLN A 129 -2.45 -1.04 9.09
C GLN A 129 -2.33 -2.36 8.34
N ALA A 130 -1.16 -2.62 7.76
CA ALA A 130 -0.81 -3.95 7.27
C ALA A 130 -0.17 -4.75 8.41
N LYS A 131 -0.86 -5.79 8.86
CA LYS A 131 -0.35 -6.68 9.91
C LYS A 131 0.64 -7.68 9.29
N PRO A 132 1.63 -8.17 10.06
CA PRO A 132 2.44 -9.28 9.60
C PRO A 132 1.58 -10.54 9.49
N TYR A 133 1.83 -11.37 8.48
CA TYR A 133 1.26 -12.71 8.43
C TYR A 133 1.96 -13.62 9.43
N HIS A 134 1.16 -14.33 10.23
CA HIS A 134 1.65 -15.36 11.16
C HIS A 134 0.51 -16.31 11.51
N THR A 135 0.74 -17.62 11.53
CA THR A 135 -0.30 -18.62 11.83
C THR A 135 -0.83 -18.49 13.26
N ASN A 136 0.05 -18.25 14.23
CA ASN A 136 -0.34 -17.93 15.60
C ASN A 136 -0.77 -16.46 15.74
N LEU A 137 -2.05 -16.23 16.06
CA LEU A 137 -2.65 -14.91 16.24
C LEU A 137 -2.00 -14.09 17.38
N GLY A 138 -1.66 -14.72 18.50
CA GLY A 138 -0.99 -14.04 19.62
C GLY A 138 0.37 -13.48 19.22
N LYS A 139 1.19 -14.29 18.54
CA LYS A 139 2.47 -13.84 17.97
C LYS A 139 2.27 -12.78 16.88
N ARG A 140 1.16 -12.83 16.15
CA ARG A 140 0.82 -11.81 15.14
C ARG A 140 0.61 -10.44 15.77
N MET A 141 -0.17 -10.36 16.85
CA MET A 141 -0.50 -9.11 17.52
C MET A 141 0.71 -8.41 18.17
N MET A 142 1.72 -9.18 18.57
CA MET A 142 2.93 -8.64 19.21
C MET A 142 3.99 -8.14 18.22
N LYS A 143 3.87 -8.45 16.92
CA LYS A 143 4.86 -8.05 15.92
C LYS A 143 4.60 -6.63 15.42
N MET A 144 5.68 -5.95 15.06
CA MET A 144 5.62 -4.64 14.39
C MET A 144 4.80 -4.75 13.10
N SER A 145 4.07 -3.69 12.79
CA SER A 145 3.23 -3.58 11.60
C SER A 145 3.80 -2.55 10.63
N LYS A 146 3.38 -2.63 9.36
CA LYS A 146 3.58 -1.56 8.38
C LYS A 146 2.30 -0.70 8.34
N TYR A 147 2.46 0.56 7.99
CA TYR A 147 1.34 1.49 7.81
C TYR A 147 1.42 2.10 6.41
N TYR A 148 0.25 2.26 5.81
CA TYR A 148 0.05 2.82 4.49
C TYR A 148 -1.10 3.84 4.56
N PHE A 149 -1.20 4.70 3.56
CA PHE A 149 -2.11 5.82 3.53
C PHE A 149 -2.96 5.78 2.28
N TYR A 150 -4.24 6.12 2.46
CA TYR A 150 -5.26 5.96 1.42
C TYR A 150 -5.07 6.90 0.23
N ASP A 151 -4.39 8.03 0.45
CA ASP A 151 -4.18 9.08 -0.54
C ASP A 151 -2.72 9.58 -0.52
N THR A 152 -2.04 9.47 -1.67
CA THR A 152 -0.65 9.91 -1.83
C THR A 152 -0.48 11.42 -1.90
N GLY A 153 -1.50 12.16 -2.35
CA GLY A 153 -1.46 13.62 -2.34
C GLY A 153 -1.39 14.16 -0.93
N LEU A 154 -2.17 13.57 -0.03
CA LEU A 154 -2.14 13.93 1.38
C LEU A 154 -0.80 13.58 2.06
N LEU A 155 -0.21 12.43 1.73
CA LEU A 155 1.14 12.12 2.21
C LEU A 155 2.17 13.18 1.81
N ARG A 156 2.08 13.62 0.56
CA ARG A 156 2.99 14.61 -0.01
C ARG A 156 2.79 15.98 0.61
N SER A 157 1.55 16.35 0.96
CA SER A 157 1.31 17.63 1.64
C SER A 157 1.88 17.65 3.05
N VAL A 158 1.77 16.56 3.82
CA VAL A 158 2.41 16.42 5.15
C VAL A 158 3.93 16.65 5.05
N LEU A 159 4.58 16.08 4.04
CA LEU A 159 6.01 16.28 3.82
C LEU A 159 6.36 17.61 3.13
N SER A 160 5.36 18.33 2.62
CA SER A 160 5.55 19.45 1.69
C SER A 160 6.44 19.08 0.49
N ASP A 161 6.38 17.82 0.03
CA ASP A 161 7.21 17.28 -1.02
C ASP A 161 6.39 16.60 -2.13
N PHE A 162 6.29 17.30 -3.26
CA PHE A 162 5.63 16.83 -4.48
C PHE A 162 6.64 16.46 -5.58
N SER A 163 7.87 16.13 -5.20
CA SER A 163 8.94 15.69 -6.11
C SER A 163 8.76 14.23 -6.55
N THR A 164 9.77 13.69 -7.23
CA THR A 164 9.76 12.36 -7.85
C THR A 164 9.30 11.26 -6.89
N MET A 165 8.52 10.33 -7.41
CA MET A 165 8.01 9.18 -6.67
C MET A 165 9.13 8.31 -6.10
N SER A 166 9.11 8.08 -4.78
CA SER A 166 9.97 7.11 -4.11
C SER A 166 9.39 5.69 -4.21
N GLY A 167 10.24 4.68 -4.01
CA GLY A 167 9.79 3.28 -4.01
C GLY A 167 8.75 2.99 -2.93
N SER A 168 8.87 3.59 -1.73
CA SER A 168 7.92 3.39 -0.64
C SER A 168 6.55 4.03 -0.90
N PHE A 169 6.51 5.18 -1.58
CA PHE A 169 5.25 5.81 -1.98
C PHE A 169 4.60 5.05 -3.14
N PHE A 170 5.39 4.47 -4.05
CA PHE A 170 4.89 3.58 -5.09
C PHE A 170 4.28 2.30 -4.49
N GLU A 171 4.97 1.67 -3.53
CA GLU A 171 4.45 0.55 -2.74
C GLU A 171 3.15 0.94 -2.01
N ASN A 172 3.13 2.12 -1.39
CA ASN A 172 1.96 2.66 -0.72
C ASN A 172 0.75 2.70 -1.65
N THR A 173 0.89 3.29 -2.84
CA THR A 173 -0.22 3.36 -3.81
C THR A 173 -0.68 1.97 -4.19
N VAL A 174 0.23 1.09 -4.58
CA VAL A 174 -0.10 -0.25 -5.06
C VAL A 174 -0.85 -1.06 -3.99
N LEU A 175 -0.30 -1.16 -2.78
CA LEU A 175 -0.91 -1.96 -1.72
C LEU A 175 -2.20 -1.33 -1.19
N THR A 176 -2.31 -0.01 -1.24
CA THR A 176 -3.54 0.70 -0.89
C THR A 176 -4.66 0.42 -1.89
N GLU A 177 -4.38 0.44 -3.20
CA GLU A 177 -5.39 0.09 -4.20
C GLU A 177 -5.80 -1.38 -4.10
N VAL A 178 -4.84 -2.29 -3.87
CA VAL A 178 -5.16 -3.69 -3.54
C VAL A 178 -6.08 -3.76 -2.33
N ASN A 179 -5.75 -3.07 -1.23
CA ASN A 179 -6.57 -3.06 -0.02
C ASN A 179 -7.99 -2.49 -0.27
N LYS A 180 -8.12 -1.45 -1.09
CA LYS A 180 -9.43 -0.89 -1.49
C LYS A 180 -10.26 -1.92 -2.26
N ILE A 181 -9.66 -2.59 -3.26
CA ILE A 181 -10.32 -3.66 -4.03
C ILE A 181 -10.84 -4.75 -3.11
N LEU A 182 -10.04 -5.18 -2.12
CA LEU A 182 -10.44 -6.17 -1.13
C LEU A 182 -11.63 -5.72 -0.25
N GLY A 183 -11.71 -4.43 0.07
CA GLY A 183 -12.75 -3.85 0.92
C GLY A 183 -14.09 -3.57 0.22
N PHE A 184 -14.07 -3.23 -1.08
CA PHE A 184 -15.30 -2.87 -1.83
C PHE A 184 -16.30 -4.02 -1.96
N ASN A 185 -15.85 -5.27 -1.90
CA ASN A 185 -16.69 -6.45 -2.18
C ASN A 185 -17.30 -7.11 -0.92
N GLY A 186 -17.39 -6.38 0.20
CA GLY A 186 -18.00 -6.88 1.44
C GLY A 186 -17.25 -8.05 2.10
N GLY A 187 -16.07 -8.39 1.59
CA GLY A 187 -15.25 -9.48 2.08
C GLY A 187 -14.53 -9.14 3.40
N ARG A 188 -14.27 -10.15 4.22
CA ARG A 188 -13.40 -10.05 5.43
C ARG A 188 -11.92 -10.26 5.07
N ARG A 189 -11.51 -9.89 3.86
CA ARG A 189 -10.15 -10.12 3.36
C ARG A 189 -9.21 -9.09 3.98
N GLU A 190 -8.17 -9.55 4.63
CA GLU A 190 -7.11 -8.67 5.16
C GLU A 190 -5.86 -8.83 4.29
N LEU A 191 -5.28 -7.69 3.87
CA LEU A 191 -3.96 -7.65 3.28
C LEU A 191 -2.90 -7.64 4.40
N TYR A 192 -2.01 -8.62 4.36
CA TYR A 192 -0.87 -8.72 5.26
C TYR A 192 0.43 -8.39 4.52
N PHE A 193 1.53 -8.25 5.26
CA PHE A 193 2.87 -8.44 4.69
C PHE A 193 3.47 -9.72 5.29
N SER A 194 4.39 -10.39 4.60
CA SER A 194 5.02 -11.60 5.11
C SER A 194 6.52 -11.42 5.29
N ARG A 195 7.06 -11.96 6.38
CA ARG A 195 8.50 -12.06 6.61
C ARG A 195 8.85 -13.45 7.12
N THR A 196 9.66 -14.17 6.35
CA THR A 196 10.20 -15.47 6.76
C THR A 196 11.18 -15.33 7.93
N ALA A 197 11.44 -16.42 8.65
CA ALA A 197 12.44 -16.45 9.73
C ALA A 197 13.85 -16.07 9.26
N THR A 198 14.17 -16.32 7.99
CA THR A 198 15.46 -15.95 7.39
C THR A 198 15.48 -14.50 6.88
N GLY A 199 14.47 -13.70 7.18
CA GLY A 199 14.40 -12.28 6.86
C GLY A 199 13.92 -11.93 5.45
N VAL A 200 13.50 -12.89 4.62
CA VAL A 200 12.92 -12.62 3.30
C VAL A 200 11.52 -12.05 3.48
N GLU A 201 11.26 -10.87 2.90
CA GLU A 201 9.99 -10.16 2.96
C GLU A 201 9.22 -10.30 1.64
N ALA A 202 7.90 -10.36 1.73
CA ALA A 202 6.98 -10.08 0.62
C ALA A 202 6.11 -8.90 1.07
N ASP A 203 5.99 -7.90 0.21
CA ASP A 203 5.32 -6.63 0.53
C ASP A 203 3.83 -6.82 0.83
N GLY A 204 3.20 -7.74 0.10
CA GLY A 204 1.80 -8.14 0.32
C GLY A 204 1.62 -9.65 0.42
N PHE A 205 0.63 -10.06 1.20
CA PHE A 205 0.19 -11.43 1.34
C PHE A 205 -1.32 -11.47 1.59
N LEU A 206 -2.00 -12.31 0.83
CA LEU A 206 -3.43 -12.58 0.95
C LEU A 206 -3.70 -14.04 0.55
N THR A 207 -4.90 -14.52 0.81
CA THR A 207 -5.34 -15.87 0.41
C THR A 207 -6.64 -15.78 -0.37
N SER A 208 -6.86 -16.74 -1.26
CA SER A 208 -8.18 -16.97 -1.88
C SER A 208 -9.27 -17.20 -0.82
N ASP A 209 -10.53 -17.09 -1.23
CA ASP A 209 -11.69 -17.19 -0.34
C ASP A 209 -11.83 -18.57 0.30
N ASN A 210 -11.48 -19.62 -0.44
CA ASN A 210 -11.42 -20.98 0.08
C ASN A 210 -10.18 -21.23 0.98
N GLY A 211 -9.29 -20.23 1.14
CA GLY A 211 -8.07 -20.29 1.94
C GLY A 211 -6.96 -21.16 1.35
N LYS A 212 -7.14 -21.72 0.15
CA LYS A 212 -6.24 -22.72 -0.44
C LYS A 212 -5.09 -22.12 -1.23
N ILE A 213 -5.25 -20.92 -1.76
CA ILE A 213 -4.29 -20.30 -2.67
C ILE A 213 -3.68 -19.09 -1.96
N PRO A 214 -2.40 -19.15 -1.54
CA PRO A 214 -1.70 -17.97 -1.07
C PRO A 214 -1.25 -17.12 -2.26
N LEU A 215 -1.57 -15.83 -2.22
CA LEU A 215 -1.10 -14.83 -3.18
C LEU A 215 -0.05 -13.96 -2.49
N PHE A 216 1.17 -13.99 -3.03
CA PHE A 216 2.30 -13.19 -2.57
C PHE A 216 2.51 -12.02 -3.53
N LEU A 217 2.60 -10.80 -2.99
CA LEU A 217 2.83 -9.59 -3.76
C LEU A 217 4.23 -9.04 -3.47
N GLU A 218 4.95 -8.69 -4.52
CA GLU A 218 6.19 -7.90 -4.46
C GLU A 218 5.96 -6.64 -5.28
N VAL A 219 6.30 -5.48 -4.75
CA VAL A 219 6.10 -4.21 -5.45
C VAL A 219 7.44 -3.61 -5.84
N LYS A 220 7.60 -3.30 -7.14
CA LYS A 220 8.84 -2.73 -7.65
C LYS A 220 8.60 -1.55 -8.56
N GLN A 221 9.14 -0.40 -8.17
CA GLN A 221 9.19 0.77 -9.06
C GLN A 221 10.24 0.56 -10.16
N ALA A 222 9.88 -0.18 -11.19
CA ALA A 222 10.72 -0.47 -12.35
C ALA A 222 9.83 -0.80 -13.56
N GLU A 223 10.17 -0.29 -14.75
CA GLU A 223 9.44 -0.63 -15.98
C GLU A 223 9.74 -2.04 -16.47
N LYS A 224 11.01 -2.44 -16.38
CA LYS A 224 11.48 -3.77 -16.78
C LYS A 224 11.80 -4.60 -15.55
N MET A 225 11.19 -5.77 -15.48
CA MET A 225 11.50 -6.79 -14.50
C MET A 225 12.92 -7.32 -14.71
N ARG A 226 13.63 -7.57 -13.60
CA ARG A 226 14.90 -8.30 -13.57
C ARG A 226 14.72 -9.60 -12.81
N ARG A 227 15.55 -10.61 -13.09
CA ARG A 227 15.50 -11.91 -12.39
C ARG A 227 15.62 -11.79 -10.87
N GLN A 228 16.36 -10.80 -10.38
CA GLN A 228 16.52 -10.54 -8.95
C GLN A 228 15.23 -10.05 -8.28
N ASP A 229 14.34 -9.39 -9.02
CA ASP A 229 13.13 -8.77 -8.48
C ASP A 229 12.08 -9.83 -8.08
N ILE A 230 12.15 -11.04 -8.67
CA ILE A 230 11.26 -12.16 -8.33
C ILE A 230 11.89 -13.18 -7.36
N LYS A 231 13.12 -12.92 -6.87
CA LYS A 231 13.85 -13.89 -6.03
C LYS A 231 13.07 -14.27 -4.77
N HIS A 232 12.46 -13.29 -4.12
CA HIS A 232 11.67 -13.53 -2.90
C HIS A 232 10.37 -14.26 -3.20
N LEU A 233 9.66 -13.85 -4.26
CA LEU A 233 8.46 -14.54 -4.72
C LEU A 233 8.73 -16.01 -5.06
N LYS A 234 9.84 -16.32 -5.75
CA LYS A 234 10.23 -17.72 -6.02
C LYS A 234 10.35 -18.54 -4.75
N LYS A 235 10.95 -17.97 -3.70
CA LYS A 235 11.08 -18.66 -2.40
C LYS A 235 9.70 -18.98 -1.82
N TYR A 236 8.82 -17.98 -1.73
CA TYR A 236 7.48 -18.15 -1.18
C TYR A 236 6.62 -19.14 -1.98
N VAL A 237 6.63 -19.01 -3.30
CA VAL A 237 5.88 -19.88 -4.21
C VAL A 237 6.43 -21.31 -4.22
N THR A 238 7.73 -21.52 -3.99
CA THR A 238 8.30 -22.86 -3.83
C THR A 238 7.90 -23.50 -2.50
N GLU A 239 7.87 -22.72 -1.41
CA GLU A 239 7.48 -23.20 -0.08
C GLU A 239 5.96 -23.44 0.05
N ALA A 240 5.15 -22.76 -0.77
CA ALA A 240 3.70 -22.93 -0.82
C ALA A 240 3.26 -23.65 -2.11
N GLU A 241 2.85 -24.91 -2.02
CA GLU A 241 2.52 -25.78 -3.17
C GLU A 241 1.52 -25.15 -4.16
N SER A 242 0.53 -24.40 -3.68
CA SER A 242 -0.50 -23.71 -4.48
C SER A 242 -0.25 -22.21 -4.65
N GLY A 243 0.89 -21.69 -4.19
CA GLY A 243 1.14 -20.25 -4.13
C GLY A 243 1.29 -19.60 -5.51
N ILE A 244 0.76 -18.37 -5.63
CA ILE A 244 0.92 -17.50 -6.80
C ILE A 244 1.71 -16.26 -6.38
N GLY A 245 2.72 -15.88 -7.16
CA GLY A 245 3.49 -14.66 -6.98
C GLY A 245 3.09 -13.59 -7.98
N LEU A 246 2.83 -12.37 -7.52
CA LEU A 246 2.56 -11.20 -8.36
C LEU A 246 3.65 -10.15 -8.14
N LEU A 247 4.47 -9.89 -9.15
CA LEU A 247 5.38 -8.75 -9.18
C LEU A 247 4.63 -7.56 -9.76
N ILE A 248 4.28 -6.58 -8.94
CA ILE A 248 3.55 -5.39 -9.39
C ILE A 248 4.54 -4.26 -9.68
N ASN A 249 4.58 -3.77 -10.92
CA ASN A 249 5.64 -2.84 -11.37
C ASN A 249 5.15 -1.76 -12.35
N ASN A 250 6.07 -0.96 -12.93
CA ASN A 250 5.73 0.09 -13.92
C ASN A 250 5.63 -0.43 -15.37
N GLY A 251 5.50 -1.76 -15.56
CA GLY A 251 5.39 -2.38 -16.88
C GLY A 251 4.19 -1.88 -17.70
N SER A 252 4.08 -2.36 -18.94
CA SER A 252 2.95 -2.04 -19.84
C SER A 252 2.08 -3.24 -20.17
N ALA A 253 2.52 -4.44 -19.84
CA ALA A 253 1.87 -5.68 -20.18
C ALA A 253 1.97 -6.66 -19.01
N LEU A 254 1.02 -7.58 -18.97
CA LEU A 254 1.09 -8.76 -18.11
C LEU A 254 2.09 -9.74 -18.72
N GLU A 255 3.06 -10.17 -17.91
CA GLU A 255 4.13 -11.06 -18.37
C GLU A 255 4.29 -12.23 -17.39
N GLN A 256 4.34 -13.46 -17.91
CA GLN A 256 4.69 -14.61 -17.07
C GLN A 256 6.20 -14.58 -16.80
N ALA A 257 6.57 -14.33 -15.55
CA ALA A 257 7.96 -14.19 -15.10
C ALA A 257 8.61 -15.53 -14.76
N ASP A 258 7.81 -16.46 -14.26
CA ASP A 258 8.13 -17.86 -13.94
C ASP A 258 6.82 -18.66 -13.89
N ASP A 259 6.88 -19.98 -13.68
CA ASP A 259 5.73 -20.91 -13.70
C ASP A 259 4.47 -20.36 -13.00
N ARG A 260 4.61 -19.98 -11.72
CA ARG A 260 3.54 -19.43 -10.87
C ARG A 260 3.76 -17.97 -10.49
N ILE A 261 4.58 -17.23 -11.26
CA ILE A 261 4.92 -15.84 -10.98
C ILE A 261 4.62 -14.95 -12.19
N TRP A 262 3.87 -13.89 -11.97
CA TRP A 262 3.43 -12.98 -13.02
C TRP A 262 3.81 -11.54 -12.69
N ALA A 263 4.35 -10.82 -13.68
CA ALA A 263 4.58 -9.39 -13.58
C ALA A 263 3.34 -8.63 -14.09
N VAL A 264 2.75 -7.80 -13.22
CA VAL A 264 1.51 -7.08 -13.44
C VAL A 264 1.77 -5.58 -13.44
N PRO A 265 1.31 -4.81 -14.44
CA PRO A 265 1.40 -3.35 -14.38
C PRO A 265 0.58 -2.77 -13.22
N ALA A 266 1.24 -2.01 -12.34
CA ALA A 266 0.63 -1.32 -11.21
C ALA A 266 -0.55 -0.42 -11.62
N SER A 267 -0.44 0.23 -12.78
CA SER A 267 -1.49 1.07 -13.33
C SER A 267 -2.79 0.32 -13.57
N TRP A 268 -2.77 -0.99 -13.83
CA TRP A 268 -3.99 -1.76 -14.11
C TRP A 268 -4.86 -1.98 -12.88
N LEU A 269 -4.38 -1.63 -11.68
CA LEU A 269 -5.23 -1.57 -10.48
C LEU A 269 -6.26 -0.43 -10.53
N PHE A 270 -6.12 0.49 -11.48
CA PHE A 270 -7.03 1.63 -11.72
C PHE A 270 -8.03 1.38 -12.86
N TYR A 271 -8.11 0.14 -13.34
CA TYR A 271 -9.13 -0.32 -14.29
C TYR A 271 -10.36 -0.80 -13.54
#